data_AF-A0A5P8WIY3-F1
#
_entry.id   AF-A0A5P8WIY3-F1
#
_cell.length_a   1.000
_cell.length_b   1.000
_cell.length_c   1.000
_cell.angle_alpha   90.00
_cell.angle_beta   90.00
_cell.angle_gamma   90.00
#
_symmetry.space_group_name_H-M   'P 1'
#
loop_
_entity.id
_entity.type
_entity.pdbx_description
1 polymer ?
#
loop_
_entity_poly.entity_id
_entity_poly.type
_entity_poly.pdbx_seq_one_letter_code
_entity_poly.pdbx_strand_id
1 'polypeptide(L)'
;MSQIEIAEIIEQIKQEIQINANGQGKASVRAAARLANVNDAGLLRSLKTAADISRSKLVERLIYKGFEGADILSWSESGIPDVAVATILHYYGYEAGKRCTTQAKLACEAFESIGVRAWIQDLLGWTKPATSTETAMTQIQLLAAIAQQMAQQEQYLLEQQQQQTQILARLKAVEVEQDRVNTPCGHKYSVVGFANLQGLEISVKEAGAKGRKASALCRKQGIEIERIHDPRFGKVGLYPESILVEVFKVEQN
;
A
#
# COMPACT_ATOMS: atom_id res chain seq x y z
N MET A 1 12.08 -31.04 40.40
CA MET A 1 11.76 -30.05 39.37
C MET A 1 10.55 -30.55 38.59
N SER A 2 9.54 -29.72 38.36
CA SER A 2 8.26 -30.10 37.72
C SER A 2 8.16 -29.55 36.29
N GLN A 3 7.21 -30.03 35.50
CA GLN A 3 6.94 -29.47 34.15
C GLN A 3 6.53 -27.99 34.20
N ILE A 4 5.92 -27.54 35.30
CA ILE A 4 5.51 -26.14 35.50
C ILE A 4 6.75 -25.23 35.59
N GLU A 5 7.78 -25.67 36.32
CA GLU A 5 9.04 -24.92 36.45
C GLU A 5 9.80 -24.84 35.12
N ILE A 6 9.69 -25.87 34.26
CA ILE A 6 10.27 -25.81 32.90
C ILE A 6 9.59 -24.75 32.04
N ALA A 7 8.26 -24.62 32.13
CA ALA A 7 7.53 -23.61 31.36
C ALA A 7 7.94 -22.19 31.74
N GLU A 8 8.20 -21.94 33.03
CA GLU A 8 8.72 -20.65 33.51
C GLU A 8 10.11 -20.35 32.94
N ILE A 9 11.01 -21.34 32.91
CA ILE A 9 12.34 -21.19 32.31
C ILE A 9 12.23 -20.91 30.80
N ILE A 10 11.32 -21.57 30.09
CA ILE A 10 11.06 -21.33 28.67
C ILE A 10 10.64 -19.86 28.44
N GLU A 11 9.77 -19.30 29.29
CA GLU A 11 9.37 -17.90 29.16
C GLU A 11 10.53 -16.93 29.43
N GLN A 12 11.40 -17.24 30.40
CA GLN A 12 12.57 -16.42 30.71
C GLN A 12 13.60 -16.35 29.56
N ILE A 13 13.73 -17.41 28.76
CA ILE A 13 14.69 -17.44 27.66
C ILE A 13 14.12 -16.96 26.33
N LYS A 14 12.84 -16.60 26.27
CA LYS A 14 12.13 -16.25 25.03
C LYS A 14 12.81 -15.15 24.22
N GLN A 15 13.38 -14.14 24.90
CA GLN A 15 14.12 -13.04 24.27
C GLN A 15 15.47 -13.47 23.67
N GLU A 16 15.97 -14.65 24.03
CA GLU A 16 17.23 -15.22 23.56
C GLU A 16 17.03 -16.31 22.47
N ILE A 17 15.80 -16.46 21.99
CA ILE A 17 15.43 -17.34 20.89
C ILE A 17 15.08 -16.48 19.68
N GLN A 18 15.64 -16.82 18.52
CA GLN A 18 15.36 -16.18 17.24
C GLN A 18 14.82 -17.22 16.26
N ILE A 19 14.01 -16.78 15.30
CA ILE A 19 13.53 -17.61 14.20
C ILE A 19 13.89 -16.94 12.88
N ASN A 20 14.41 -17.70 11.92
CA ASN A 20 14.70 -17.18 10.59
C ASN A 20 13.48 -17.25 9.67
N ALA A 21 13.60 -16.68 8.46
CA ALA A 21 12.52 -16.68 7.47
C ALA A 21 12.06 -18.08 7.02
N ASN A 22 12.90 -19.10 7.23
CA ASN A 22 12.60 -20.50 6.91
C ASN A 22 11.93 -21.25 8.07
N GLY A 23 11.63 -20.56 9.18
CA GLY A 23 11.03 -21.18 10.36
C GLY A 23 12.02 -21.94 11.25
N GLN A 24 13.33 -21.83 11.02
CA GLN A 24 14.34 -22.51 11.83
C GLN A 24 14.72 -21.64 13.04
N GLY A 25 14.65 -22.25 14.22
CA GLY A 25 14.97 -21.60 15.48
C GLY A 25 16.47 -21.59 15.78
N LYS A 26 16.91 -20.56 16.50
CA LYS A 26 18.24 -20.48 17.10
C LYS A 26 18.12 -19.99 18.54
N ALA A 27 18.89 -20.58 19.44
CA ALA A 27 19.00 -20.15 20.82
C ALA A 27 20.44 -19.70 21.14
N SER A 28 20.59 -18.73 22.02
CA SER A 28 21.91 -18.37 22.55
C SER A 28 22.53 -19.57 23.31
N VAL A 29 23.88 -19.59 23.41
CA VAL A 29 24.58 -20.59 24.24
C VAL A 29 24.11 -20.54 25.70
N ARG A 30 23.82 -19.32 26.20
CA ARG A 30 23.32 -19.12 27.56
C ARG A 30 21.91 -19.66 27.75
N ALA A 31 21.03 -19.49 26.75
CA ALA A 31 19.69 -20.05 26.77
C ALA A 31 19.72 -21.57 26.79
N ALA A 32 20.53 -22.20 25.92
CA ALA A 32 20.71 -23.65 25.92
C ALA A 32 21.31 -24.17 27.24
N ALA A 33 22.30 -23.47 27.79
CA ALA A 33 22.91 -23.82 29.08
C ALA A 33 21.92 -23.72 30.23
N ARG A 34 21.12 -22.64 30.28
CA ARG A 34 20.07 -22.48 31.29
C ARG A 34 19.03 -23.57 31.17
N LEU A 35 18.52 -23.89 29.97
CA LEU A 35 17.58 -25.01 29.77
C LEU A 35 18.15 -26.35 30.24
N ALA A 36 19.43 -26.60 29.95
CA ALA A 36 20.10 -27.82 30.36
C ALA A 36 20.55 -27.81 31.84
N ASN A 37 20.37 -26.70 32.57
CA ASN A 37 20.90 -26.46 33.91
C ASN A 37 22.42 -26.75 34.02
N VAL A 38 23.19 -26.21 33.09
CA VAL A 38 24.65 -26.31 33.06
C VAL A 38 25.29 -24.93 33.03
N ASN A 39 26.57 -24.87 33.42
CA ASN A 39 27.35 -23.65 33.32
C ASN A 39 27.55 -23.28 31.83
N ASP A 40 27.19 -22.05 31.46
CA ASP A 40 27.26 -21.54 30.09
C ASP A 40 28.69 -21.47 29.56
N ALA A 41 29.65 -21.01 30.36
CA ALA A 41 31.07 -21.05 30.00
C ALA A 41 31.61 -22.49 29.88
N GLY A 42 31.05 -23.45 30.62
CA GLY A 42 31.33 -24.88 30.50
C GLY A 42 30.81 -25.48 29.20
N LEU A 43 29.57 -25.14 28.82
CA LEU A 43 28.99 -25.52 27.54
C LEU A 43 29.78 -24.91 26.38
N LEU A 44 30.07 -23.61 26.43
CA LEU A 44 30.84 -22.92 25.41
C LEU A 44 32.22 -23.55 25.22
N ARG A 45 32.93 -23.86 26.31
CA ARG A 45 34.23 -24.55 26.23
C ARG A 45 34.11 -25.92 25.57
N SER A 46 33.04 -26.66 25.86
CA SER A 46 32.80 -27.96 25.26
C SER A 46 32.56 -27.83 23.75
N LEU A 47 31.78 -26.85 23.31
CA LEU A 47 31.56 -26.57 21.87
C LEU A 47 32.83 -26.13 21.15
N LYS A 48 33.70 -25.35 21.82
CA LYS A 48 35.00 -24.93 21.25
C LYS A 48 35.96 -26.08 20.94
N THR A 49 35.73 -27.27 21.49
CA THR A 49 36.52 -28.47 21.16
C THR A 49 36.18 -29.06 19.78
N ALA A 50 35.30 -28.44 18.99
CA ALA A 50 34.86 -28.94 17.69
C ALA A 50 35.97 -29.12 16.65
N ALA A 51 37.02 -28.28 16.69
CA ALA A 51 38.20 -28.44 15.84
C ALA A 51 39.31 -29.29 16.49
N ASP A 52 39.15 -29.69 17.75
CA ASP A 52 40.19 -30.41 18.48
C ASP A 52 40.16 -31.91 18.15
N ILE A 53 41.34 -32.54 18.19
CA ILE A 53 41.49 -34.01 18.10
C ILE A 53 40.84 -34.66 19.33
N SER A 54 40.95 -34.02 20.50
CA SER A 54 40.34 -34.45 21.76
C SER A 54 38.99 -33.76 22.02
N ARG A 55 38.05 -33.91 21.08
CA ARG A 55 36.71 -33.30 21.18
C ARG A 55 35.90 -33.87 22.33
N SER A 56 35.01 -33.05 22.88
CA SER A 56 34.07 -33.50 23.92
C SER A 56 33.05 -34.49 23.36
N LYS A 57 32.55 -35.42 24.20
CA LYS A 57 31.50 -36.37 23.81
C LYS A 57 30.22 -35.69 23.30
N LEU A 58 29.91 -34.50 23.81
CA LEU A 58 28.81 -33.68 23.31
C LEU A 58 29.03 -33.30 21.84
N VAL A 59 30.23 -32.82 21.51
CA VAL A 59 30.60 -32.46 20.15
C VAL A 59 30.63 -33.67 19.23
N GLU A 60 31.12 -34.83 19.68
CA GLU A 60 31.03 -36.07 18.91
C GLU A 60 29.59 -36.41 18.54
N ARG A 61 28.65 -36.24 19.49
CA ARG A 61 27.23 -36.47 19.27
C ARG A 61 26.62 -35.49 18.28
N LEU A 62 26.98 -34.21 18.37
CA LEU A 62 26.54 -33.18 17.42
C LEU A 62 27.04 -33.49 16.00
N ILE A 63 28.31 -33.87 15.85
CA ILE A 63 28.86 -34.24 14.55
C ILE A 63 28.19 -35.50 14.00
N TYR A 64 27.93 -36.50 14.84
CA TYR A 64 27.16 -37.68 14.46
C TYR A 64 25.72 -37.33 13.99
N LYS A 65 25.12 -36.26 14.53
CA LYS A 65 23.82 -35.72 14.10
C LYS A 65 23.90 -34.87 12.83
N GLY A 66 25.09 -34.71 12.23
CA GLY A 66 25.29 -34.04 10.95
C GLY A 66 25.76 -32.58 11.05
N PHE A 67 26.13 -32.09 12.24
CA PHE A 67 26.66 -30.74 12.38
C PHE A 67 28.16 -30.70 12.05
N GLU A 68 28.58 -29.74 11.23
CA GLU A 68 30.01 -29.58 10.91
C GLU A 68 30.77 -28.90 12.05
N GLY A 69 32.03 -29.30 12.26
CA GLY A 69 32.86 -28.73 13.32
C GLY A 69 33.05 -27.21 13.19
N ALA A 70 33.19 -26.71 11.95
CA ALA A 70 33.30 -25.28 11.67
C ALA A 70 32.03 -24.50 12.06
N ASP A 71 30.85 -25.08 11.77
CA ASP A 71 29.57 -24.47 12.15
C ASP A 71 29.43 -24.39 13.67
N ILE A 72 29.77 -25.46 14.39
CA ILE A 72 29.69 -25.52 15.85
C ILE A 72 30.55 -24.42 16.49
N LEU A 73 31.73 -24.13 15.93
CA LEU A 73 32.61 -23.05 16.41
C LEU A 73 31.98 -21.66 16.27
N SER A 74 31.11 -21.46 15.27
CA SER A 74 30.46 -20.17 15.02
C SER A 74 29.29 -19.88 15.97
N TRP A 75 28.76 -20.89 16.67
CA TRP A 75 27.50 -20.77 17.43
C TRP A 75 27.57 -19.80 18.62
N SER A 76 28.76 -19.42 19.08
CA SER A 76 28.88 -18.35 20.08
C SER A 76 28.38 -17.00 19.58
N GLU A 77 28.44 -16.78 18.26
CA GLU A 77 28.02 -15.54 17.60
C GLU A 77 26.71 -15.76 16.84
N SER A 78 26.60 -16.88 16.10
CA SER A 78 25.49 -17.15 15.20
C SER A 78 24.27 -17.79 15.86
N GLY A 79 24.40 -18.22 17.12
CA GLY A 79 23.39 -18.96 17.87
C GLY A 79 23.38 -20.47 17.57
N ILE A 80 22.95 -21.26 18.55
CA ILE A 80 22.80 -22.72 18.45
C ILE A 80 21.47 -23.04 17.74
N PRO A 81 21.48 -23.78 16.63
CA PRO A 81 20.26 -24.24 15.97
C PRO A 81 19.36 -25.05 16.90
N ASP A 82 18.04 -24.91 16.76
CA ASP A 82 17.01 -25.66 17.50
C ASP A 82 17.26 -27.18 17.56
N VAL A 83 17.62 -27.81 16.44
CA VAL A 83 17.95 -29.25 16.37
C VAL A 83 19.20 -29.58 17.21
N ALA A 84 20.16 -28.67 17.26
CA ALA A 84 21.35 -28.83 18.11
C ALA A 84 21.01 -28.61 19.59
N VAL A 85 20.11 -27.68 19.93
CA VAL A 85 19.58 -27.50 21.30
C VAL A 85 18.94 -28.80 21.79
N ALA A 86 18.09 -29.45 20.97
CA ALA A 86 17.51 -30.74 21.31
C ALA A 86 18.59 -31.81 21.59
N THR A 87 19.66 -31.84 20.80
CA THR A 87 20.79 -32.76 21.01
C THR A 87 21.55 -32.48 22.30
N ILE A 88 21.78 -31.20 22.63
CA ILE A 88 22.42 -30.78 23.88
C ILE A 88 21.58 -31.19 25.10
N LEU A 89 20.26 -30.97 25.04
CA LEU A 89 19.34 -31.36 26.12
C LEU A 89 19.30 -32.86 26.29
N HIS A 90 19.27 -33.62 25.20
CA HIS A 90 19.33 -35.07 25.27
C HIS A 90 20.65 -35.56 25.91
N TYR A 91 21.78 -34.99 25.50
CA TYR A 91 23.09 -35.34 26.06
C TYR A 91 23.15 -35.09 27.57
N TYR A 92 22.77 -33.88 28.03
CA TYR A 92 22.74 -33.57 29.46
C TYR A 92 21.57 -34.22 30.21
N GLY A 93 20.54 -34.72 29.53
CA GLY A 93 19.46 -35.47 30.16
C GLY A 93 19.85 -36.93 30.45
N TYR A 94 20.63 -37.54 29.54
CA TYR A 94 20.76 -39.01 29.50
C TYR A 94 22.21 -39.53 29.36
N GLU A 95 23.11 -38.81 28.69
CA GLU A 95 24.41 -39.37 28.23
C GLU A 95 25.64 -38.76 28.93
N ALA A 96 25.49 -37.62 29.60
CA ALA A 96 26.59 -36.88 30.25
C ALA A 96 27.11 -37.52 31.57
N GLY A 97 26.59 -38.69 31.96
CA GLY A 97 26.98 -39.42 33.17
C GLY A 97 26.73 -38.61 34.45
N LYS A 98 27.78 -38.36 35.24
CA LYS A 98 27.68 -37.55 36.48
C LYS A 98 27.25 -36.10 36.22
N ARG A 99 27.35 -35.62 34.97
CA ARG A 99 26.92 -34.27 34.57
C ARG A 99 25.49 -34.24 34.03
N CYS A 100 24.77 -35.37 34.07
CA CYS A 100 23.36 -35.35 33.71
C CYS A 100 22.57 -34.46 34.67
N THR A 101 21.57 -33.75 34.15
CA THR A 101 20.70 -32.89 34.94
C THR A 101 19.25 -33.31 34.75
N THR A 102 18.50 -33.28 35.85
CA THR A 102 17.05 -33.55 35.81
C THR A 102 16.32 -32.53 34.96
N GLN A 103 16.79 -31.28 34.94
CA GLN A 103 16.20 -30.22 34.14
C GLN A 103 16.34 -30.47 32.64
N ALA A 104 17.54 -30.85 32.16
CA ALA A 104 17.75 -31.15 30.74
C ALA A 104 16.85 -32.31 30.30
N LYS A 105 16.71 -33.33 31.15
CA LYS A 105 15.80 -34.45 30.92
C LYS A 105 14.35 -33.99 30.78
N LEU A 106 13.84 -33.22 31.75
CA LEU A 106 12.46 -32.73 31.73
C LEU A 106 12.19 -31.77 30.56
N ALA A 107 13.17 -30.93 30.21
CA ALA A 107 13.07 -30.05 29.04
C ALA A 107 13.01 -30.85 27.72
N CYS A 108 13.82 -31.91 27.60
CA CYS A 108 13.78 -32.82 26.46
C CYS A 108 12.40 -33.49 26.33
N GLU A 109 11.90 -34.09 27.43
CA GLU A 109 10.59 -34.75 27.47
C GLU A 109 9.44 -33.75 27.19
N ALA A 110 9.55 -32.52 27.68
CA ALA A 110 8.58 -31.47 27.39
C ALA A 110 8.56 -31.14 25.90
N PHE A 111 9.71 -30.93 25.25
CA PHE A 111 9.76 -30.66 23.82
C PHE A 111 9.26 -31.82 22.97
N GLU A 112 9.55 -33.07 23.35
CA GLU A 112 8.99 -34.25 22.70
C GLU A 112 7.46 -34.25 22.78
N SER A 113 6.89 -33.98 23.97
CA SER A 113 5.44 -33.92 24.17
C SER A 113 4.79 -32.77 23.39
N ILE A 114 5.44 -31.61 23.32
CA ILE A 114 4.98 -30.44 22.57
C ILE A 114 5.04 -30.72 21.08
N GLY A 115 6.11 -31.34 20.58
CA GLY A 115 6.27 -31.71 19.18
C GLY A 115 5.19 -32.71 18.73
N VAL A 116 4.91 -33.74 19.52
CA VAL A 116 3.82 -34.70 19.24
C VAL A 116 2.47 -33.98 19.22
N ARG A 117 2.22 -33.09 20.19
CA ARG A 117 0.98 -32.31 20.23
C ARG A 117 0.83 -31.40 19.02
N ALA A 118 1.88 -30.67 18.64
CA ALA A 118 1.90 -29.77 17.50
C ALA A 118 1.66 -30.54 16.19
N TRP A 119 2.29 -31.71 16.03
CA TRP A 119 2.06 -32.59 14.88
C TRP A 119 0.61 -33.07 14.78
N ILE A 120 -0.01 -33.51 15.88
CA ILE A 120 -1.42 -33.91 15.89
C ILE A 120 -2.34 -32.72 15.55
N GLN A 121 -2.03 -31.54 16.09
CA GLN A 121 -2.81 -30.33 15.83
C GLN A 121 -2.75 -29.92 14.35
N ASP A 122 -1.56 -29.93 13.75
CA ASP A 122 -1.35 -29.65 12.33
C ASP A 122 -2.08 -30.68 11.46
N LEU A 123 -1.91 -31.98 11.76
CA LEU A 123 -2.56 -33.07 11.05
C LEU A 123 -4.09 -32.94 11.03
N LEU A 124 -4.68 -32.40 12.10
CA LEU A 124 -6.12 -32.22 12.24
C LEU A 124 -6.61 -30.82 11.85
N GLY A 125 -5.73 -29.93 11.39
CA GLY A 125 -6.07 -28.54 11.08
C GLY A 125 -6.54 -27.74 12.30
N TRP A 126 -6.17 -28.17 13.51
CA TRP A 126 -6.49 -27.44 14.73
C TRP A 126 -5.62 -26.19 14.83
N THR A 127 -6.26 -25.03 15.00
CA THR A 127 -5.57 -23.76 15.23
C THR A 127 -5.83 -23.29 16.67
N LYS A 128 -4.78 -22.78 17.32
CA LYS A 128 -4.93 -22.22 18.67
C LYS A 128 -5.83 -20.98 18.57
N PRO A 129 -6.95 -20.92 19.32
CA PRO A 129 -7.75 -19.70 19.37
C PRO A 129 -6.87 -18.57 19.91
N ALA A 130 -6.74 -17.49 19.14
CA ALA A 130 -5.93 -16.35 19.52
C ALA A 130 -6.37 -15.83 20.89
N THR A 131 -5.42 -15.66 21.82
CA THR A 131 -5.67 -15.04 23.12
C THR A 131 -6.18 -13.62 22.85
N SER A 132 -7.47 -13.42 23.05
CA SER A 132 -8.29 -12.40 22.42
C SER A 132 -8.09 -10.97 22.92
N THR A 133 -7.22 -10.72 23.90
CA THR A 133 -7.10 -9.40 24.54
C THR A 133 -6.16 -8.44 23.80
N GLU A 134 -5.01 -8.90 23.32
CA GLU A 134 -4.03 -8.02 22.64
C GLU A 134 -4.40 -7.75 21.17
N THR A 135 -4.97 -8.75 20.48
CA THR A 135 -5.44 -8.61 19.10
C THR A 135 -6.71 -7.77 19.02
N ALA A 136 -7.62 -7.87 20.01
CA ALA A 136 -8.81 -7.01 20.03
C ALA A 136 -8.46 -5.54 20.30
N MET A 137 -7.56 -5.25 21.24
CA MET A 137 -7.13 -3.87 21.50
C MET A 137 -6.44 -3.25 20.28
N THR A 138 -5.58 -3.99 19.59
CA THR A 138 -4.90 -3.50 18.38
C THR A 138 -5.86 -3.32 17.20
N GLN A 139 -6.84 -4.21 17.01
CA GLN A 139 -7.87 -4.05 15.98
C GLN A 139 -8.79 -2.85 16.24
N ILE A 140 -9.19 -2.62 17.49
CA ILE A 140 -10.02 -1.46 17.86
C ILE A 140 -9.23 -0.15 17.68
N GLN A 141 -7.96 -0.12 18.07
CA GLN A 141 -7.08 1.03 17.86
C GLN A 141 -6.88 1.31 16.36
N LEU A 142 -6.69 0.27 15.54
CA LEU A 142 -6.59 0.41 14.10
C LEU A 142 -7.88 0.97 13.49
N LEU A 143 -9.05 0.46 13.91
CA LEU A 143 -10.34 0.96 13.44
C LEU A 143 -10.55 2.43 13.80
N ALA A 144 -10.16 2.84 15.01
CA ALA A 144 -10.23 4.24 15.45
C ALA A 144 -9.32 5.15 14.61
N ALA A 145 -8.11 4.71 14.28
CA ALA A 145 -7.19 5.46 13.43
C ALA A 145 -7.74 5.63 12.01
N ILE A 146 -8.33 4.57 11.43
CA ILE A 146 -8.98 4.62 10.11
C ILE A 146 -10.15 5.60 10.13
N ALA A 147 -11.00 5.54 11.15
CA ALA A 147 -12.14 6.45 11.28
C ALA A 147 -11.70 7.93 11.37
N GLN A 148 -10.64 8.22 12.10
CA GLN A 148 -10.06 9.56 12.18
C GLN A 148 -9.51 10.03 10.82
N GLN A 149 -8.79 9.15 10.11
CA GLN A 149 -8.26 9.47 8.79
C GLN A 149 -9.38 9.75 7.79
N MET A 150 -10.47 8.96 7.81
CA MET A 150 -11.63 9.18 6.95
C MET A 150 -12.32 10.52 7.25
N ALA A 151 -12.49 10.87 8.52
CA ALA A 151 -13.08 12.15 8.91
C ALA A 151 -12.23 13.35 8.44
N GLN A 152 -10.90 13.25 8.51
CA GLN A 152 -10.00 14.27 7.98
C GLN A 152 -10.08 14.38 6.45
N GLN A 153 -10.16 13.23 5.76
CA GLN A 153 -10.28 13.20 4.31
C GLN A 153 -11.59 13.83 3.82
N GLU A 154 -12.69 13.59 4.53
CA GLU A 154 -14.00 14.19 4.22
C GLU A 154 -13.95 15.73 4.35
N GLN A 155 -13.31 16.24 5.40
CA GLN A 155 -13.12 17.69 5.58
C GLN A 155 -12.31 18.29 4.43
N TYR A 156 -11.20 17.65 4.05
CA TYR A 156 -10.37 18.11 2.93
C TYR A 156 -11.14 18.13 1.60
N LEU A 157 -11.97 17.11 1.35
CA LEU A 157 -12.83 17.05 0.16
C LEU A 157 -13.84 18.19 0.11
N LEU A 158 -14.46 18.53 1.24
CA LEU A 158 -15.40 19.64 1.34
C LEU A 158 -14.71 20.99 1.05
N GLU A 159 -13.51 21.22 1.60
CA GLU A 159 -12.73 22.43 1.32
C GLU A 159 -12.36 22.54 -0.17
N GLN A 160 -11.93 21.43 -0.79
CA GLN A 160 -11.63 21.40 -2.22
C GLN A 160 -12.87 21.73 -3.07
N GLN A 161 -14.04 21.18 -2.71
CA GLN A 161 -15.28 21.47 -3.44
C GLN A 161 -15.67 22.95 -3.33
N GLN A 162 -15.50 23.56 -2.16
CA GLN A 162 -15.76 24.99 -1.97
C GLN A 162 -14.79 25.85 -2.81
N GLN A 163 -13.51 25.51 -2.81
CA GLN A 163 -12.51 26.20 -3.63
C GLN A 163 -12.83 26.08 -5.13
N GLN A 164 -13.19 24.89 -5.61
CA GLN A 164 -13.60 24.68 -7.00
C GLN A 164 -14.81 25.54 -7.35
N THR A 165 -15.81 25.60 -6.47
CA THR A 165 -17.01 26.41 -6.68
C THR A 165 -16.67 27.91 -6.79
N GLN A 166 -15.78 28.40 -5.92
CA GLN A 166 -15.32 29.79 -5.98
C GLN A 166 -14.52 30.08 -7.26
N ILE A 167 -13.63 29.16 -7.66
CA ILE A 167 -12.85 29.29 -8.91
C ILE A 167 -13.79 29.36 -10.12
N LEU A 168 -14.76 28.45 -10.21
CA LEU A 168 -15.75 28.44 -11.30
C LEU A 168 -16.55 29.74 -11.35
N ALA A 169 -16.95 30.28 -10.20
CA ALA A 169 -17.64 31.57 -10.13
C ALA A 169 -16.76 32.72 -10.65
N ARG A 170 -15.47 32.74 -10.28
CA ARG A 170 -14.52 33.76 -10.76
C ARG A 170 -14.22 33.62 -12.24
N LEU A 171 -14.05 32.39 -12.74
CA LEU A 171 -13.83 32.12 -14.17
C LEU A 171 -15.01 32.64 -14.99
N LYS A 172 -16.24 32.33 -14.58
CA LYS A 172 -17.44 32.82 -15.27
C LYS A 172 -17.50 34.35 -15.31
N ALA A 173 -17.14 35.03 -14.22
CA ALA A 173 -17.09 36.50 -14.21
C ALA A 173 -16.02 37.05 -15.17
N VAL A 174 -14.86 36.39 -15.25
CA VAL A 174 -13.79 36.75 -16.18
C VAL A 174 -14.21 36.52 -17.63
N GLU A 175 -14.88 35.40 -17.93
CA GLU A 175 -15.40 35.11 -19.28
C GLU A 175 -16.39 36.18 -19.74
N VAL A 176 -17.33 36.57 -18.86
CA VAL A 176 -18.29 37.65 -19.16
C VAL A 176 -17.58 38.97 -19.45
N GLU A 177 -16.59 39.35 -18.64
CA GLU A 177 -15.84 40.59 -18.88
C GLU A 177 -14.94 40.51 -20.14
N GLN A 178 -14.31 39.37 -20.41
CA GLN A 178 -13.55 39.17 -21.65
C GLN A 178 -14.43 39.30 -22.89
N ASP A 179 -15.64 38.74 -22.88
CA ASP A 179 -16.56 38.85 -24.00
C ASP A 179 -17.00 40.30 -24.24
N ARG A 180 -17.26 41.06 -23.15
CA ARG A 180 -17.56 42.50 -23.23
C ARG A 180 -16.40 43.31 -23.83
N VAL A 181 -15.16 42.97 -23.53
CA VAL A 181 -13.96 43.66 -24.03
C VAL A 181 -13.63 43.26 -25.48
N ASN A 182 -13.68 41.97 -25.79
CA ASN A 182 -13.31 41.44 -27.12
C ASN A 182 -14.40 41.70 -28.16
N THR A 183 -15.65 41.81 -27.73
CA THR A 183 -16.79 42.03 -28.62
C THR A 183 -17.66 43.22 -28.19
N PRO A 184 -17.13 44.46 -28.14
CA PRO A 184 -17.86 45.62 -27.58
C PRO A 184 -19.15 45.97 -28.32
N CYS A 185 -19.26 45.58 -29.58
CA CYS A 185 -20.42 45.83 -30.45
C CYS A 185 -21.27 44.57 -30.75
N GLY A 186 -21.07 43.48 -29.98
CA GLY A 186 -21.75 42.20 -30.16
C GLY A 186 -21.18 41.35 -31.31
N HIS A 187 -21.44 40.05 -31.29
CA HIS A 187 -20.88 39.13 -32.28
C HIS A 187 -21.42 39.40 -33.68
N LYS A 188 -20.53 39.40 -34.67
CA LYS A 188 -20.86 39.54 -36.09
C LYS A 188 -20.51 38.26 -36.83
N TYR A 189 -21.42 37.81 -37.69
CA TYR A 189 -21.26 36.58 -38.45
C TYR A 189 -21.53 36.83 -39.94
N SER A 190 -20.96 36.00 -40.81
CA SER A 190 -21.43 35.92 -42.19
C SER A 190 -22.75 35.14 -42.24
N VAL A 191 -23.53 35.31 -43.30
CA VAL A 191 -24.81 34.60 -43.47
C VAL A 191 -24.62 33.08 -43.43
N VAL A 192 -23.56 32.57 -44.05
CA VAL A 192 -23.23 31.13 -44.04
C VAL A 192 -22.71 30.70 -42.66
N GLY A 193 -21.87 31.53 -42.03
CA GLY A 193 -21.38 31.25 -40.67
C GLY A 193 -22.51 31.15 -39.66
N PHE A 194 -23.49 32.05 -39.71
CA PHE A 194 -24.66 32.01 -38.85
C PHE A 194 -25.59 30.84 -39.16
N ALA A 195 -25.83 30.51 -40.44
CA ALA A 195 -26.61 29.33 -40.81
C ALA A 195 -25.99 28.03 -40.24
N ASN A 196 -24.67 27.88 -40.39
CA ASN A 196 -23.94 26.73 -39.84
C ASN A 196 -24.01 26.68 -38.30
N LEU A 197 -23.92 27.83 -37.61
CA LEU A 197 -24.08 27.90 -36.15
C LEU A 197 -25.48 27.48 -35.69
N GLN A 198 -26.50 27.71 -36.51
CA GLN A 198 -27.88 27.26 -36.26
C GLN A 198 -28.17 25.85 -36.81
N GLY A 199 -27.17 25.17 -37.37
CA GLY A 199 -27.33 23.83 -37.96
C GLY A 199 -28.17 23.80 -39.24
N LEU A 200 -28.30 24.92 -39.95
CA LEU A 200 -29.10 25.06 -41.17
C LEU A 200 -28.22 24.93 -42.42
N GLU A 201 -28.61 24.06 -43.34
CA GLU A 201 -28.02 24.03 -44.69
C GLU A 201 -28.71 25.05 -45.58
N ILE A 202 -27.93 25.97 -46.17
CA ILE A 202 -28.42 26.98 -47.11
C ILE A 202 -27.68 26.89 -48.44
N SER A 203 -28.41 27.07 -49.54
CA SER A 203 -27.80 27.13 -50.86
C SER A 203 -27.06 28.46 -51.08
N VAL A 204 -26.13 28.49 -52.04
CA VAL A 204 -25.37 29.70 -52.42
C VAL A 204 -26.31 30.84 -52.85
N LYS A 205 -27.40 30.51 -53.53
CA LYS A 205 -28.41 31.49 -53.99
C LYS A 205 -29.16 32.12 -52.81
N GLU A 206 -29.55 31.30 -51.83
CA GLU A 206 -30.23 31.75 -50.62
C GLU A 206 -29.29 32.59 -49.74
N ALA A 207 -28.04 32.15 -49.58
CA ALA A 207 -27.02 32.92 -48.87
C ALA A 207 -26.83 34.32 -49.48
N GLY A 208 -26.79 34.41 -50.81
CA GLY A 208 -26.71 35.68 -51.53
C GLY A 208 -27.94 36.56 -51.35
N ALA A 209 -29.15 35.99 -51.37
CA ALA A 209 -30.39 36.72 -51.14
C ALA A 209 -30.50 37.25 -49.71
N LYS A 210 -30.22 36.40 -48.72
CA LYS A 210 -30.18 36.77 -47.29
C LYS A 210 -29.09 37.80 -47.01
N GLY A 211 -27.92 37.70 -47.64
CA GLY A 211 -26.85 38.71 -47.52
C GLY A 211 -27.25 40.09 -48.02
N ARG A 212 -28.02 40.17 -49.13
CA ARG A 212 -28.57 41.45 -49.61
C ARG A 212 -29.62 42.01 -48.64
N LYS A 213 -30.50 41.15 -48.08
CA LYS A 213 -31.49 41.55 -47.06
C LYS A 213 -30.80 42.08 -45.80
N ALA A 214 -29.80 41.36 -45.28
CA ALA A 214 -29.01 41.77 -44.13
C ALA A 214 -28.29 43.12 -44.38
N SER A 215 -27.69 43.29 -45.55
CA SER A 215 -27.09 44.56 -45.96
C SER A 215 -28.09 45.72 -46.00
N ALA A 216 -29.31 45.47 -46.49
CA ALA A 216 -30.35 46.50 -46.53
C ALA A 216 -30.84 46.88 -45.12
N LEU A 217 -31.03 45.90 -44.24
CA LEU A 217 -31.42 46.14 -42.85
C LEU A 217 -30.34 46.91 -42.08
N CYS A 218 -29.08 46.52 -42.19
CA CYS A 218 -27.97 47.26 -41.57
C CYS A 218 -27.93 48.72 -42.06
N ARG A 219 -28.05 48.96 -43.37
CA ARG A 219 -28.08 50.34 -43.92
C ARG A 219 -29.27 51.16 -43.41
N LYS A 220 -30.45 50.53 -43.30
CA LYS A 220 -31.66 51.19 -42.78
C LYS A 220 -31.50 51.56 -41.30
N GLN A 221 -30.78 50.75 -40.53
CA GLN A 221 -30.53 50.97 -39.10
C GLN A 221 -29.23 51.76 -38.83
N GLY A 222 -28.52 52.22 -39.85
CA GLY A 222 -27.27 52.98 -39.69
C GLY A 222 -26.08 52.15 -39.18
N ILE A 223 -26.13 50.81 -39.30
CA ILE A 223 -25.12 49.88 -38.81
C ILE A 223 -24.04 49.68 -39.89
N GLU A 224 -22.77 49.82 -39.51
CA GLU A 224 -21.63 49.56 -40.38
C GLU A 224 -21.45 48.06 -40.64
N ILE A 225 -21.24 47.69 -41.92
CA ILE A 225 -21.07 46.31 -42.37
C ILE A 225 -19.59 46.07 -42.63
N GLU A 226 -18.96 45.25 -41.80
CA GLU A 226 -17.60 44.78 -42.03
C GLU A 226 -17.56 43.72 -43.15
N ARG A 227 -16.41 43.57 -43.81
CA ARG A 227 -16.24 42.58 -44.87
C ARG A 227 -14.96 41.79 -44.67
N ILE A 228 -15.08 40.46 -44.75
CA ILE A 228 -13.96 39.54 -44.70
C ILE A 228 -13.79 38.82 -46.04
N HIS A 229 -12.58 38.37 -46.35
CA HIS A 229 -12.32 37.55 -47.52
C HIS A 229 -12.59 36.07 -47.22
N ASP A 230 -13.52 35.49 -47.96
CA ASP A 230 -13.86 34.07 -47.99
C ASP A 230 -13.25 33.43 -49.25
N PRO A 231 -12.46 32.36 -49.13
CA PRO A 231 -11.83 31.69 -50.28
C PRO A 231 -12.81 31.16 -51.33
N ARG A 232 -14.06 30.87 -50.95
CA ARG A 232 -15.10 30.33 -51.84
C ARG A 232 -15.95 31.44 -52.47
N PHE A 233 -16.21 32.52 -51.73
CA PHE A 233 -17.19 33.54 -52.10
C PHE A 233 -16.62 34.96 -52.29
N GLY A 234 -15.31 35.15 -52.12
CA GLY A 234 -14.68 36.46 -52.22
C GLY A 234 -14.99 37.34 -51.00
N LYS A 235 -15.32 38.62 -51.18
CA LYS A 235 -15.59 39.52 -50.04
C LYS A 235 -17.02 39.31 -49.51
N VAL A 236 -17.16 38.74 -48.32
CA VAL A 236 -18.44 38.49 -47.64
C VAL A 236 -18.65 39.46 -46.48
N GLY A 237 -19.90 39.90 -46.29
CA GLY A 237 -20.26 40.80 -45.20
C GLY A 237 -20.43 40.07 -43.86
N LEU A 238 -20.02 40.74 -42.78
CA LEU A 238 -20.29 40.34 -41.40
C LEU A 238 -21.39 41.23 -40.83
N TYR A 239 -22.40 40.60 -40.25
CA TYR A 239 -23.60 41.26 -39.76
C TYR A 239 -23.81 40.91 -38.28
N PRO A 240 -24.31 41.84 -37.44
CA PRO A 240 -24.68 41.52 -36.07
C PRO A 240 -25.67 40.37 -35.99
N GLU A 241 -25.55 39.56 -34.94
CA GLU A 241 -26.43 38.41 -34.72
C GLU A 241 -27.92 38.78 -34.76
N SER A 242 -28.30 39.92 -34.18
CA SER A 242 -29.68 40.43 -34.18
C SER A 242 -30.26 40.61 -35.60
N ILE A 243 -29.46 41.12 -36.53
CA ILE A 243 -29.85 41.30 -37.93
C ILE A 243 -30.01 39.96 -38.63
N LEU A 244 -29.12 39.00 -38.36
CA LEU A 244 -29.18 37.68 -38.97
C LEU A 244 -30.38 36.88 -38.45
N VAL A 245 -30.66 36.93 -37.15
CA VAL A 245 -31.88 36.34 -36.57
C VAL A 245 -33.13 36.87 -37.27
N GLU A 246 -33.21 38.18 -37.52
CA GLU A 246 -34.33 38.79 -38.23
C GLU A 246 -34.42 38.31 -39.69
N VAL A 247 -33.30 38.29 -40.43
CA VAL A 247 -33.25 37.85 -41.83
C VAL A 247 -33.61 36.37 -42.00
N PHE A 248 -33.27 35.52 -41.03
CA PHE A 248 -33.59 34.10 -41.06
C PHE A 248 -35.03 33.79 -40.58
N LYS A 249 -35.65 34.67 -39.78
CA LYS A 249 -37.07 34.54 -39.37
C LYS A 249 -38.09 34.87 -40.47
N VAL A 250 -37.76 35.77 -41.39
CA VAL A 250 -38.69 36.34 -42.40
C VAL A 250 -39.17 35.32 -43.47
N GLU A 251 -38.75 34.05 -43.43
CA GLU A 251 -39.12 33.03 -44.43
C GLU A 251 -39.81 31.77 -43.84
N GLN A 252 -40.28 31.81 -42.58
CA GLN A 252 -41.19 30.78 -42.05
C GLN A 252 -42.69 31.15 -42.16
N ASN A 253 -43.04 32.10 -43.04
CA ASN A 253 -44.42 32.50 -43.32
C ASN A 253 -44.72 32.48 -44.82
#